data_AF-A0A8H7YY56-F1
#
_entry.id   AF-A0A8H7YY56-F1
#
_cell.length_a   1.000
_cell.length_b   1.000
_cell.length_c   1.000
_cell.angle_alpha   90.00
_cell.angle_beta   90.00
_cell.angle_gamma   90.00
#
_symmetry.space_group_name_H-M   'P 1'
#
loop_
_entity.id
_entity.type
_entity.pdbx_description
1 polymer ?
#
loop_
_entity_poly.entity_id
_entity_poly.type
_entity_poly.pdbx_seq_one_letter_code
_entity_poly.pdbx_strand_id
1 'polypeptide(L)'
;MKITQLYIYPIKSLRPTALNRSCVTRHGLSYDRHFMLLKVQPDKSLKNMQVCHIQQMALFSTDVVFPSESVDGFVTEEGRILVRYQAPMGHPDRDAIKELEIPLEPTDLQGLRVLEVDIYSTTAGLKLTRWTRNIRIWFSEWFGFEVLLVYLGGNRRLVLGNVAPNAAAKRAVAGASQLASKNEGGGWISNTAKSLLYLGSATPSAKTGG
;
A
#
# COMPACT_ATOMS: atom_id res chain seq x y z
N MET A 1 -9.25 27.39 3.83
CA MET A 1 -9.02 26.12 3.11
C MET A 1 -10.30 25.29 3.20
N LYS A 2 -10.81 24.73 2.09
CA LYS A 2 -12.04 23.92 2.02
C LYS A 2 -11.77 22.65 1.22
N ILE A 3 -12.23 21.50 1.71
CA ILE A 3 -12.19 20.23 0.98
C ILE A 3 -13.34 20.24 -0.03
N THR A 4 -13.04 20.08 -1.31
CA THR A 4 -14.05 20.04 -2.39
C THR A 4 -14.45 18.62 -2.74
N GLN A 5 -13.54 17.65 -2.59
CA GLN A 5 -13.78 16.27 -2.96
C GLN A 5 -12.85 15.33 -2.19
N LEU A 6 -13.33 14.12 -1.89
CA LEU A 6 -12.52 13.01 -1.39
C LEU A 6 -12.47 11.91 -2.45
N TYR A 7 -11.35 11.20 -2.50
CA TYR A 7 -11.13 10.07 -3.39
C TYR A 7 -10.46 8.92 -2.65
N ILE A 8 -10.89 7.70 -2.95
CA ILE A 8 -10.20 6.46 -2.57
C ILE A 8 -9.87 5.65 -3.81
N TYR A 9 -8.85 4.79 -3.70
CA TYR A 9 -8.44 3.85 -4.73
C TYR A 9 -8.59 2.44 -4.17
N PRO A 10 -9.80 1.87 -4.12
CA PRO A 10 -10.04 0.58 -3.47
C PRO A 10 -9.14 -0.53 -4.04
N ILE A 11 -8.89 -0.47 -5.36
CA ILE A 11 -7.88 -1.27 -6.05
C ILE A 11 -6.78 -0.33 -6.54
N LYS A 12 -5.53 -0.61 -6.14
CA LYS A 12 -4.36 0.19 -6.52
C LYS A 12 -4.25 0.33 -8.05
N SER A 13 -3.97 1.55 -8.49
CA SER A 13 -3.70 1.93 -9.90
C SER A 13 -4.91 1.92 -10.84
N LEU A 14 -6.12 1.59 -10.38
CA LEU A 14 -7.36 1.82 -11.15
C LEU A 14 -7.87 3.25 -10.93
N ARG A 15 -8.94 3.66 -11.64
CA ARG A 15 -9.53 4.99 -11.41
C ARG A 15 -10.17 5.09 -10.01
N PRO A 16 -10.11 6.27 -9.37
CA PRO A 16 -10.61 6.46 -8.01
C PRO A 16 -12.14 6.43 -7.92
N THR A 17 -12.64 6.17 -6.72
CA THR A 17 -14.03 6.39 -6.33
C THR A 17 -14.14 7.72 -5.58
N ALA A 18 -15.02 8.60 -6.06
CA ALA A 18 -15.33 9.86 -5.40
C ALA A 18 -16.21 9.62 -4.17
N LEU A 19 -15.84 10.17 -3.02
CA LEU A 19 -16.60 10.03 -1.78
C LEU A 19 -17.06 11.38 -1.24
N ASN A 20 -18.23 11.38 -0.60
CA ASN A 20 -18.74 12.53 0.16
C ASN A 20 -18.18 12.56 1.58
N ARG A 21 -17.85 11.40 2.15
CA ARG A 21 -17.25 11.24 3.48
C ARG A 21 -16.38 10.00 3.53
N SER A 22 -15.39 9.99 4.42
CA SER A 22 -14.63 8.80 4.76
C SER A 22 -14.06 8.92 6.17
N CYS A 23 -13.89 7.79 6.86
CA CYS A 23 -13.11 7.74 8.08
C CYS A 23 -11.62 7.89 7.76
N VAL A 24 -10.91 8.69 8.56
CA VAL A 24 -9.46 8.86 8.48
C VAL A 24 -8.83 7.88 9.47
N THR A 25 -8.00 6.98 8.98
CA THR A 25 -7.25 6.06 9.82
C THR A 25 -5.79 6.51 9.92
N ARG A 26 -5.02 5.89 10.83
CA ARG A 26 -3.57 6.12 10.99
C ARG A 26 -2.75 5.94 9.71
N HIS A 27 -3.34 5.37 8.67
CA HIS A 27 -2.65 5.03 7.44
C HIS A 27 -3.34 5.62 6.18
N GLY A 28 -4.28 6.55 6.33
CA GLY A 28 -5.10 7.12 5.24
C GLY A 28 -6.57 6.78 5.34
N LEU A 29 -7.35 7.09 4.31
CA LEU A 29 -8.80 6.86 4.28
C LEU A 29 -9.15 5.37 4.41
N SER A 30 -10.29 5.07 5.03
CA SER A 30 -10.82 3.69 5.09
C SER A 30 -11.03 3.14 3.67
N TYR A 31 -10.75 1.85 3.49
CA TYR A 31 -10.87 1.13 2.22
C TYR A 31 -9.97 1.63 1.06
N ASP A 32 -9.09 2.61 1.30
CA ASP A 32 -8.10 3.03 0.32
C ASP A 32 -6.98 1.98 0.15
N ARG A 33 -6.77 1.53 -1.09
CA ARG A 33 -5.72 0.59 -1.52
C ARG A 33 -5.73 -0.73 -0.74
N HIS A 34 -6.90 -1.30 -0.49
CA HIS A 34 -7.03 -2.62 0.14
C HIS A 34 -6.74 -3.77 -0.84
N PHE A 35 -6.77 -3.50 -2.14
CA PHE A 35 -6.49 -4.48 -3.18
C PHE A 35 -5.41 -4.01 -4.14
N MET A 36 -4.75 -4.96 -4.79
CA MET A 36 -3.76 -4.71 -5.83
C MET A 36 -3.85 -5.78 -6.92
N LEU A 37 -3.49 -5.41 -8.14
CA LEU A 37 -3.35 -6.34 -9.25
C LEU A 37 -1.88 -6.69 -9.47
N LEU A 38 -1.62 -7.97 -9.75
CA LEU A 38 -0.32 -8.50 -10.13
C LEU A 38 -0.41 -9.12 -11.52
N LYS A 39 0.57 -8.84 -12.38
CA LYS A 39 0.74 -9.52 -13.65
C LYS A 39 1.54 -10.79 -13.42
N VAL A 40 1.06 -11.91 -13.95
CA VAL A 40 1.84 -13.16 -14.03
C VAL A 40 2.73 -13.10 -15.27
N GLN A 41 4.04 -13.26 -15.06
CA GLN A 41 5.03 -13.26 -16.13
C GLN A 41 5.17 -14.67 -16.75
N PRO A 42 5.80 -14.79 -17.94
CA PRO A 42 6.02 -16.09 -18.58
C PRO A 42 6.80 -17.09 -17.69
N ASP A 43 7.73 -16.59 -16.88
CA ASP A 43 8.52 -17.36 -15.90
C ASP A 43 7.76 -17.66 -14.59
N LYS A 44 6.46 -17.34 -14.54
CA LYS A 44 5.58 -17.45 -13.36
C LYS A 44 5.94 -16.53 -12.19
N SER A 45 6.87 -15.60 -12.37
CA SER A 45 7.08 -14.52 -11.41
C SER A 45 5.89 -13.55 -11.41
N LEU A 46 5.72 -12.83 -10.31
CA LEU A 46 4.60 -11.92 -10.10
C LEU A 46 5.10 -10.48 -10.03
N LYS A 47 4.58 -9.64 -10.93
CA LYS A 47 4.97 -8.23 -11.01
C LYS A 47 3.80 -7.33 -10.64
N ASN A 48 4.05 -6.37 -9.76
CA ASN A 48 3.08 -5.34 -9.40
C ASN A 48 2.62 -4.55 -10.64
N MET A 49 1.31 -4.38 -10.80
CA MET A 49 0.72 -3.57 -11.87
C MET A 49 0.56 -2.10 -11.46
N GLN A 50 1.02 -1.21 -12.33
CA GLN A 50 0.96 0.23 -12.12
C GLN A 50 0.52 0.94 -13.38
N VAL A 51 -0.34 1.95 -13.22
CA VAL A 51 -0.92 2.69 -14.34
C VAL A 51 0.14 3.41 -15.19
N CYS A 52 1.27 3.81 -14.59
CA CYS A 52 2.39 4.42 -15.32
C CYS A 52 3.09 3.45 -16.28
N HIS A 53 3.04 2.14 -16.02
CA HIS A 53 3.61 1.10 -16.87
C HIS A 53 2.54 0.38 -17.72
N ILE A 54 1.30 0.34 -17.24
CA ILE A 54 0.16 -0.35 -17.85
C ILE A 54 -1.01 0.62 -17.89
N GLN A 55 -1.03 1.48 -18.91
CA GLN A 55 -2.02 2.55 -19.03
C GLN A 55 -3.45 2.03 -19.19
N GLN A 56 -3.63 0.79 -19.68
CA GLN A 56 -4.93 0.10 -19.76
C GLN A 56 -5.65 0.04 -18.40
N MET A 57 -4.93 0.12 -17.28
CA MET A 57 -5.54 0.19 -15.94
C MET A 57 -6.48 1.40 -15.78
N ALA A 58 -6.28 2.48 -16.54
CA ALA A 58 -7.15 3.66 -16.54
C ALA A 58 -8.52 3.41 -17.18
N LEU A 59 -8.70 2.31 -17.92
CA LEU A 59 -9.99 1.92 -18.50
C LEU A 59 -10.95 1.34 -17.44
N PHE A 60 -10.46 1.03 -16.25
CA PHE A 60 -11.26 0.47 -15.17
C PHE A 60 -11.68 1.57 -14.18
N SER A 61 -12.98 1.78 -14.04
CA SER A 61 -13.55 2.59 -12.95
C SER A 61 -13.94 1.72 -11.77
N THR A 62 -13.83 2.29 -10.58
CA THR A 62 -14.25 1.63 -9.35
C THR A 62 -15.30 2.46 -8.63
N ASP A 63 -16.28 1.77 -8.07
CA ASP A 63 -17.29 2.33 -7.18
C ASP A 63 -17.39 1.45 -5.93
N VAL A 64 -17.90 2.01 -4.83
CA VAL A 64 -17.90 1.32 -3.53
C VAL A 64 -19.27 1.43 -2.87
N VAL A 65 -19.85 0.26 -2.59
CA VAL A 65 -21.01 0.11 -1.71
C VAL A 65 -20.50 -0.25 -0.33
N PHE A 66 -20.59 0.69 0.60
CA PHE A 66 -20.16 0.48 1.99
C PHE A 66 -21.16 -0.38 2.75
N PRO A 67 -20.70 -1.21 3.70
CA PRO A 67 -21.61 -1.97 4.56
C PRO A 67 -22.43 -1.01 5.42
N SER A 68 -23.71 -1.34 5.62
CA SER A 68 -24.61 -0.62 6.53
C SER A 68 -24.82 -1.41 7.80
N GLU A 69 -24.59 -0.78 8.96
CA GLU A 69 -24.96 -1.33 10.26
C GLU A 69 -26.47 -1.11 10.48
N SER A 70 -27.21 -2.18 10.78
CA SER A 70 -28.59 -2.02 11.28
C SER A 70 -28.58 -1.57 12.74
N VAL A 71 -29.72 -1.04 13.19
CA VAL A 71 -29.95 -0.51 14.55
C VAL A 71 -29.68 -1.55 15.66
N ASP A 72 -29.68 -2.85 15.32
CA ASP A 72 -29.43 -3.95 16.25
C ASP A 72 -27.98 -4.51 16.20
N GLY A 73 -27.05 -3.80 15.56
CA GLY A 73 -25.63 -4.18 15.50
C GLY A 73 -25.31 -5.32 14.52
N PHE A 74 -26.30 -5.80 13.76
CA PHE A 74 -26.09 -6.77 12.69
C PHE A 74 -25.84 -6.06 11.36
N VAL A 75 -24.76 -6.44 10.66
CA VAL A 75 -24.47 -5.96 9.30
C VAL A 75 -25.51 -6.58 8.35
N THR A 76 -26.35 -5.73 7.75
CA THR A 76 -27.44 -6.18 6.87
C THR A 76 -26.97 -6.42 5.44
N GLU A 77 -25.97 -5.66 5.00
CA GLU A 77 -25.38 -5.78 3.67
C GLU A 77 -23.85 -5.83 3.76
N GLU A 78 -23.25 -6.86 3.16
CA GLU A 78 -21.81 -6.92 2.98
C GLU A 78 -21.38 -5.85 1.97
N GLY A 79 -20.33 -5.12 2.34
CA GLY A 79 -19.80 -4.07 1.48
C GLY A 79 -19.07 -4.65 0.26
N ARG A 80 -19.17 -3.98 -0.88
CA ARG A 80 -18.62 -4.44 -2.17
C ARG A 80 -18.02 -3.31 -2.99
N ILE A 81 -17.04 -3.66 -3.82
CA ILE A 81 -16.41 -2.83 -4.85
C ILE A 81 -17.00 -3.25 -6.19
N LEU A 82 -17.52 -2.29 -6.94
CA LEU A 82 -17.98 -2.48 -8.30
C LEU A 82 -16.87 -2.01 -9.25
N VAL A 83 -16.34 -2.92 -10.07
CA VAL A 83 -15.33 -2.61 -11.08
C VAL A 83 -15.99 -2.62 -12.45
N ARG A 84 -15.88 -1.52 -13.18
CA ARG A 84 -16.43 -1.39 -14.54
C ARG A 84 -15.29 -1.21 -15.53
N TYR A 85 -15.28 -2.02 -16.59
CA TYR A 85 -14.39 -1.81 -17.73
C TYR A 85 -15.05 -0.90 -18.77
N GLN A 86 -14.32 0.12 -19.20
CA GLN A 86 -14.74 1.04 -20.26
C GLN A 86 -13.84 0.85 -21.46
N ALA A 87 -14.34 0.19 -22.50
CA ALA A 87 -13.55 -0.06 -23.69
C ALA A 87 -13.23 1.27 -24.43
N PRO A 88 -12.07 1.38 -25.09
CA PRO A 88 -11.71 2.57 -25.86
C PRO A 88 -12.60 2.72 -27.10
N MET A 89 -12.61 3.93 -27.67
CA MET A 89 -13.38 4.18 -28.90
C MET A 89 -12.92 3.24 -30.04
N GLY A 90 -13.88 2.63 -30.73
CA GLY A 90 -13.62 1.68 -31.81
C GLY A 90 -13.50 0.21 -31.38
N HIS A 91 -13.54 -0.09 -30.07
CA HIS A 91 -13.61 -1.47 -29.59
C HIS A 91 -15.02 -2.07 -29.82
N PRO A 92 -15.15 -3.33 -30.24
CA PRO A 92 -16.46 -3.97 -30.46
C PRO A 92 -17.34 -3.97 -29.21
N ASP A 93 -16.75 -4.15 -28.04
CA ASP A 93 -17.46 -4.14 -26.74
C ASP A 93 -17.63 -2.74 -26.12
N ARG A 94 -17.57 -1.66 -26.91
CA ARG A 94 -17.68 -0.28 -26.38
C ARG A 94 -18.97 -0.03 -25.61
N ASP A 95 -20.09 -0.50 -26.13
CA ASP A 95 -21.41 -0.24 -25.56
C ASP A 95 -21.82 -1.32 -24.55
N ALA A 96 -21.00 -2.35 -24.36
CA ALA A 96 -21.28 -3.41 -23.41
C ALA A 96 -20.91 -2.95 -21.99
N ILE A 97 -21.88 -2.96 -21.08
CA ILE A 97 -21.62 -2.75 -19.65
C ILE A 97 -21.03 -4.05 -19.09
N LYS A 98 -19.78 -3.97 -18.63
CA LYS A 98 -19.04 -5.09 -18.06
C LYS A 98 -18.65 -4.73 -16.63
N GLU A 99 -19.34 -5.35 -15.68
CA GLU A 99 -19.17 -5.08 -14.26
C GLU A 99 -18.71 -6.35 -13.53
N LEU A 100 -17.86 -6.15 -12.52
CA LEU A 100 -17.38 -7.18 -11.62
C LEU A 100 -17.54 -6.71 -10.18
N GLU A 101 -18.18 -7.53 -9.35
CA GLU A 101 -18.30 -7.28 -7.92
C GLU A 101 -17.18 -7.98 -7.15
N ILE A 102 -16.58 -7.26 -6.19
CA ILE A 102 -15.53 -7.77 -5.31
C ILE A 102 -15.92 -7.41 -3.87
N PRO A 103 -15.94 -8.35 -2.91
CA PRO A 103 -16.25 -8.00 -1.52
C PRO A 103 -15.19 -7.04 -0.96
N LEU A 104 -15.61 -6.02 -0.21
CA LEU A 104 -14.70 -5.05 0.42
C LEU A 104 -13.75 -5.72 1.41
N GLU A 105 -14.26 -6.73 2.11
CA GLU A 105 -13.52 -7.55 3.06
C GLU A 105 -13.82 -9.04 2.76
N PRO A 106 -12.81 -9.85 2.40
CA PRO A 106 -13.04 -11.26 2.12
C PRO A 106 -13.29 -12.04 3.42
N THR A 107 -14.36 -12.84 3.45
CA THR A 107 -14.86 -13.58 4.62
C THR A 107 -13.94 -14.74 5.04
N ASP A 108 -13.29 -15.43 4.08
CA ASP A 108 -12.37 -16.53 4.34
C ASP A 108 -10.92 -16.06 4.24
N LEU A 109 -10.40 -15.45 5.31
CA LEU A 109 -9.00 -15.03 5.42
C LEU A 109 -8.06 -16.16 5.85
N GLN A 110 -8.59 -17.28 6.35
CA GLN A 110 -7.82 -18.39 6.95
C GLN A 110 -7.37 -19.39 5.87
N GLY A 111 -8.14 -19.57 4.80
CA GLY A 111 -7.77 -20.41 3.66
C GLY A 111 -6.90 -19.74 2.59
N LEU A 112 -6.39 -18.52 2.83
CA LEU A 112 -5.70 -17.74 1.81
C LEU A 112 -4.22 -18.06 1.71
N ARG A 113 -3.76 -18.38 0.50
CA ARG A 113 -2.33 -18.54 0.23
C ARG A 113 -1.66 -17.18 0.40
N VAL A 114 -0.77 -17.07 1.38
CA VAL A 114 0.11 -15.91 1.49
C VAL A 114 1.16 -16.00 0.40
N LEU A 115 1.25 -14.93 -0.37
CA LEU A 115 2.16 -14.78 -1.49
C LEU A 115 3.14 -13.68 -1.12
N GLU A 116 4.40 -14.03 -1.02
CA GLU A 116 5.47 -13.05 -0.87
C GLU A 116 5.71 -12.38 -2.23
N VAL A 117 5.40 -11.09 -2.28
CA VAL A 117 5.68 -10.27 -3.45
C VAL A 117 6.61 -9.16 -3.01
N ASP A 118 7.70 -8.98 -3.77
CA ASP A 118 8.55 -7.81 -3.59
C ASP A 118 7.82 -6.57 -4.13
N ILE A 119 7.43 -5.70 -3.20
CA ILE A 119 6.80 -4.42 -3.51
C ILE A 119 7.78 -3.33 -3.12
N TYR A 120 8.70 -2.98 -4.03
CA TYR A 120 9.75 -1.98 -3.81
C TYR A 120 10.57 -2.22 -2.55
N SER A 121 11.40 -3.26 -2.54
CA SER A 121 12.37 -3.57 -1.47
C SER A 121 11.71 -3.92 -0.12
N THR A 122 10.45 -4.35 -0.16
CA THR A 122 9.77 -4.91 1.01
C THR A 122 8.92 -6.08 0.56
N THR A 123 9.24 -7.25 1.10
CA THR A 123 8.38 -8.43 0.99
C THR A 123 7.13 -8.19 1.82
N ALA A 124 5.99 -7.99 1.15
CA ALA A 124 4.71 -7.96 1.83
C ALA A 124 4.03 -9.32 1.64
N GLY A 125 3.57 -9.92 2.74
CA GLY A 125 2.72 -11.10 2.69
C GLY A 125 1.35 -10.71 2.14
N LEU A 126 1.11 -10.99 0.86
CA LEU A 126 -0.15 -10.69 0.17
C LEU A 126 -1.07 -11.89 0.26
N LYS A 127 -2.34 -11.70 0.64
CA LYS A 127 -3.27 -12.82 0.70
C LYS A 127 -3.93 -13.02 -0.66
N LEU A 128 -3.71 -14.16 -1.28
CA LEU A 128 -4.41 -14.59 -2.48
C LEU A 128 -5.75 -15.19 -2.09
N THR A 129 -6.87 -14.54 -2.46
CA THR A 129 -8.21 -15.02 -2.08
C THR A 129 -8.64 -16.23 -2.93
N ARG A 130 -9.27 -17.28 -2.37
CA ARG A 130 -9.71 -18.47 -3.15
C ARG A 130 -10.79 -18.15 -4.20
N TRP A 131 -11.59 -17.11 -3.95
CA TRP A 131 -12.62 -16.57 -4.85
C TRP A 131 -12.03 -15.81 -6.06
N THR A 132 -10.70 -15.73 -6.16
CA THR A 132 -10.01 -15.05 -7.27
C THR A 132 -10.27 -15.67 -8.63
N ARG A 133 -10.80 -16.89 -8.80
CA ARG A 133 -10.84 -17.49 -10.15
C ARG A 133 -11.68 -16.67 -11.14
N ASN A 134 -12.91 -16.31 -10.79
CA ASN A 134 -13.78 -15.53 -11.68
C ASN A 134 -13.25 -14.11 -11.88
N ILE A 135 -12.79 -13.48 -10.79
CA ILE A 135 -12.17 -12.15 -10.79
C ILE A 135 -10.91 -12.13 -11.67
N ARG A 136 -10.06 -13.15 -11.55
CA ARG A 136 -8.84 -13.35 -12.34
C ARG A 136 -9.18 -13.51 -13.81
N ILE A 137 -10.15 -14.36 -14.14
CA ILE A 137 -10.57 -14.59 -15.53
C ILE A 137 -11.04 -13.26 -16.11
N TRP A 138 -11.91 -12.54 -15.39
CA TRP A 138 -12.45 -11.26 -15.82
C TRP A 138 -11.35 -10.21 -16.07
N PHE A 139 -10.43 -9.98 -15.12
CA PHE A 139 -9.33 -9.04 -15.35
C PHE A 139 -8.42 -9.50 -16.49
N SER A 140 -8.09 -10.80 -16.55
CA SER A 140 -7.17 -11.32 -17.56
C SER A 140 -7.74 -11.20 -18.97
N GLU A 141 -9.05 -11.36 -19.13
CA GLU A 141 -9.78 -11.15 -20.39
C GLU A 141 -9.61 -9.71 -20.89
N TRP A 142 -9.84 -8.72 -20.02
CA TRP A 142 -9.76 -7.31 -20.41
C TRP A 142 -8.34 -6.76 -20.54
N PHE A 143 -7.38 -7.34 -19.82
CA PHE A 143 -5.97 -6.96 -19.95
C PHE A 143 -5.26 -7.69 -21.10
N GLY A 144 -5.76 -8.84 -21.54
CA GLY A 144 -5.10 -9.70 -22.54
C GLY A 144 -3.87 -10.45 -22.02
N PHE A 145 -3.70 -10.53 -20.70
CA PHE A 145 -2.65 -11.31 -20.04
C PHE A 145 -3.09 -11.78 -18.66
N GLU A 146 -2.41 -12.77 -18.08
CA GLU A 146 -2.80 -13.34 -16.79
C GLU A 146 -2.59 -12.35 -15.64
N VAL A 147 -3.66 -12.07 -14.90
CA VAL A 147 -3.71 -11.11 -13.79
C VAL A 147 -4.25 -11.76 -12.51
N LEU A 148 -3.62 -11.47 -11.37
CA LEU A 148 -4.08 -11.86 -10.05
C LEU A 148 -4.54 -10.63 -9.26
N LEU A 149 -5.68 -10.75 -8.58
CA LEU A 149 -6.10 -9.81 -7.54
C LEU A 149 -5.59 -10.33 -6.19
N VAL A 150 -4.94 -9.45 -5.43
CA VAL A 150 -4.48 -9.74 -4.08
C VAL A 150 -5.09 -8.78 -3.07
N TYR A 151 -5.41 -9.31 -1.90
CA TYR A 151 -5.92 -8.55 -0.77
C TYR A 151 -4.78 -8.16 0.16
N LEU A 152 -4.63 -6.84 0.37
CA LEU A 152 -3.67 -6.22 1.28
C LEU A 152 -4.27 -6.06 2.69
N GLY A 153 -5.59 -5.87 2.76
CA GLY A 153 -6.31 -5.55 3.99
C GLY A 153 -5.85 -4.26 4.67
N GLY A 154 -6.11 -4.15 5.98
CA GLY A 154 -5.67 -3.03 6.82
C GLY A 154 -4.16 -3.00 7.10
N ASN A 155 -3.40 -4.00 6.64
CA ASN A 155 -1.96 -4.12 6.84
C ASN A 155 -1.21 -3.22 5.87
N ARG A 156 -0.96 -2.00 6.36
CA ARG A 156 -0.34 -0.93 5.61
C ARG A 156 1.12 -0.79 6.05
N ARG A 157 1.99 -0.59 5.05
CA ARG A 157 3.41 -0.28 5.20
C ARG A 157 3.66 0.62 6.42
N LEU A 158 4.67 0.30 7.22
CA LEU A 158 5.41 1.35 7.93
C LEU A 158 5.90 2.31 6.86
N VAL A 159 5.45 3.55 6.92
CA VAL A 159 5.86 4.59 5.97
C VAL A 159 7.37 4.72 6.09
N LEU A 160 8.10 4.39 5.03
CA LEU A 160 9.57 4.55 4.90
C LEU A 160 9.95 6.02 4.63
N GLY A 161 9.15 6.96 5.17
CA GLY A 161 9.18 8.38 4.88
C GLY A 161 8.92 9.20 6.14
N ASN A 162 9.98 9.87 6.58
CA ASN A 162 10.07 10.93 7.59
C ASN A 162 9.34 10.67 8.91
N VAL A 163 9.96 9.80 9.71
CA VAL A 163 9.93 10.01 11.17
C VAL A 163 10.38 11.46 11.39
N ALA A 164 9.53 12.29 12.02
CA ALA A 164 9.95 13.63 12.44
C ALA A 164 11.30 13.51 13.16
N PRO A 165 12.28 14.42 12.96
CA PRO A 165 13.60 14.30 13.59
C PRO A 165 13.50 14.01 15.11
N ASN A 166 12.46 14.55 15.74
CA ASN A 166 12.18 14.39 17.17
C ASN A 166 11.64 13.01 17.56
N ALA A 167 11.03 12.26 16.65
CA ALA A 167 10.55 10.89 16.90
C ALA A 167 11.66 9.83 16.69
N ALA A 168 12.66 10.13 15.86
CA ALA A 168 13.88 9.31 15.76
C ALA A 168 14.75 9.49 17.01
N ALA A 169 14.88 10.72 17.51
CA ALA A 169 15.59 11.03 18.75
C ALA A 169 14.96 10.34 19.98
N LYS A 170 13.62 10.32 20.09
CA LYS A 170 12.93 9.61 21.19
C LYS A 170 13.16 8.10 21.17
N ARG A 171 13.33 7.48 19.99
CA ARG A 171 13.63 6.05 19.88
C ARG A 171 15.09 5.72 20.24
N ALA A 172 16.03 6.60 19.91
CA ALA A 172 17.43 6.45 20.31
C ALA A 172 17.59 6.58 21.84
N VAL A 173 16.87 7.50 22.48
CA VAL A 173 16.89 7.66 23.94
C VAL A 173 16.19 6.51 24.65
N ALA A 174 15.05 6.02 24.14
CA ALA A 174 14.37 4.86 24.73
C ALA A 174 15.15 3.54 24.61
N GLY A 175 15.96 3.38 23.56
CA GLY A 175 16.87 2.22 23.41
C GLY A 175 18.13 2.29 24.28
N ALA A 176 18.57 3.49 24.65
CA ALA A 176 19.71 3.68 25.55
C ALA A 176 19.34 3.44 27.03
N SER A 177 18.07 3.59 27.41
CA SER A 177 17.60 3.33 28.78
C SER A 177 17.45 1.84 29.13
N GLN A 178 17.66 0.92 28.18
CA GLN A 178 17.53 -0.53 28.41
C GLN A 178 18.87 -1.31 28.34
N LEU A 179 20.00 -0.63 28.11
CA LEU A 179 21.33 -1.24 28.24
C LEU A 179 22.05 -0.75 29.50
N ALA A 180 21.50 -1.13 30.65
CA ALA A 180 22.22 -1.11 31.93
C ALA A 180 21.81 -2.34 32.75
N SER A 181 22.11 -3.54 32.25
CA SER A 181 22.11 -4.77 33.04
C SER A 181 22.71 -5.94 32.24
N LYS A 182 23.73 -6.56 32.84
CA LYS A 182 24.34 -7.88 32.56
C LYS A 182 25.36 -8.02 31.41
N ASN A 183 26.61 -7.84 31.84
CA ASN A 183 27.79 -8.66 31.60
C ASN A 183 27.61 -10.04 30.95
N GLU A 184 28.57 -10.32 30.05
CA GLU A 184 29.32 -11.56 29.77
C GLU A 184 29.15 -12.20 28.38
N GLY A 185 30.25 -12.15 27.60
CA GLY A 185 30.65 -13.23 26.68
C GLY A 185 30.45 -13.01 25.17
N GLY A 186 31.50 -12.56 24.47
CA GLY A 186 31.89 -13.11 23.16
C GLY A 186 31.45 -12.43 21.86
N GLY A 187 32.37 -11.68 21.22
CA GLY A 187 32.69 -11.69 19.77
C GLY A 187 31.61 -11.23 18.75
N TRP A 188 31.68 -9.99 18.25
CA TRP A 188 32.33 -9.57 16.97
C TRP A 188 31.47 -9.70 15.70
N ILE A 189 30.85 -8.60 15.27
CA ILE A 189 31.29 -7.81 14.09
C ILE A 189 30.65 -6.42 14.11
N SER A 190 31.51 -5.41 14.07
CA SER A 190 31.20 -3.99 13.99
C SER A 190 31.34 -3.51 12.54
N ASN A 191 30.38 -2.73 12.05
CA ASN A 191 30.54 -1.97 10.80
C ASN A 191 30.68 -0.49 11.15
N THR A 192 31.89 0.04 10.96
CA THR A 192 32.22 1.45 11.15
C THR A 192 32.02 2.19 9.82
N ALA A 193 31.08 3.14 9.80
CA ALA A 193 31.04 4.17 8.78
C ALA A 193 31.60 5.47 9.39
N LYS A 194 32.82 5.83 8.96
CA LYS A 194 33.48 7.09 9.29
C LYS A 194 32.73 8.25 8.62
N SER A 195 32.43 9.30 9.38
CA SER A 195 32.35 10.65 8.82
C SER A 195 33.26 11.54 9.66
N LEU A 196 34.30 12.09 9.02
CA LEU A 196 35.20 13.08 9.60
C LEU A 196 34.45 14.40 9.72
N LEU A 197 34.32 14.91 10.94
CA LEU A 197 34.07 16.33 11.18
C LEU A 197 35.43 17.05 11.15
N TYR A 198 35.68 17.79 10.07
CA TYR A 198 36.79 18.72 9.96
C TYR A 198 36.24 20.14 10.14
N LEU A 199 36.33 20.68 11.35
CA LEU A 199 36.28 22.13 11.56
C LEU A 199 37.45 22.50 12.49
N GLY A 200 38.43 23.18 11.90
CA GLY A 200 39.62 23.67 12.56
C GLY A 200 39.31 24.76 13.57
N SER A 201 39.97 24.68 14.71
CA SER A 201 40.08 25.73 15.72
C SER A 201 41.03 26.83 15.23
N ALA A 202 40.51 28.03 15.01
CA ALA A 202 41.33 29.25 14.88
C ALA A 202 41.42 29.93 16.26
N THR A 203 42.63 29.97 16.81
CA THR A 203 43.04 30.81 17.94
C THR A 203 43.24 32.26 17.49
N PRO A 204 42.89 33.28 18.30
CA PRO A 204 43.27 34.67 18.02
C PRO A 204 44.65 34.98 18.62
N SER A 205 45.54 35.53 17.79
CA SER A 205 46.84 36.09 18.16
C SER A 205 46.68 37.53 18.64
N ALA A 206 47.50 37.94 19.61
CA ALA A 206 47.46 39.25 20.28
C ALA A 206 48.65 40.15 19.91
N LYS A 207 48.43 41.46 20.11
CA LYS A 207 49.37 42.61 20.18
C LYS A 207 49.75 43.22 18.81
N THR A 208 49.73 44.54 18.63
CA THR A 208 50.39 45.58 19.44
C THR A 208 49.73 46.97 19.33
N GLY A 209 49.91 47.79 20.37
CA GLY A 209 49.76 49.25 20.32
C GLY A 209 50.12 49.90 21.66
N GLY A 210 51.19 50.71 21.67
CA GLY A 210 51.63 51.54 22.81
C GLY A 210 52.94 51.11 23.41
#